data_AF-A0A2N2TEX1-F1
#
_entry.id   AF-A0A2N2TEX1-F1
#
_cell.length_a   1.000
_cell.length_b   1.000
_cell.length_c   1.000
_cell.angle_alpha   90.00
_cell.angle_beta   90.00
_cell.angle_gamma   90.00
#
_symmetry.space_group_name_H-M   'P 1'
#
loop_
_entity.id
_entity.type
_entity.pdbx_description
1 polymer ?
#
loop_
_entity_poly.entity_id
_entity_poly.type
_entity_poly.pdbx_seq_one_letter_code
_entity_poly.pdbx_strand_id
1 'polypeptide(L)'
;MSRFPRSNRRQQHRNSAIWLGAFGGIFFLVGLGFLVLGMVPTVIDAVRMRQWEPVPAQVVEARLASSRSSSGNATSRVHARYRYVIDGRTYTGERVAVSNMADNLGDFWYQLGWQLKSAQQQGKPVTAWVNPSDASDAVLDRSLRWPLLGFWAIFLVVFGGVGGGMLAWARHSWRKAAQPEQALATSQPWMAHPAWAGPSIASNMRAERWVFTVMGLVFLVFGASVSALALPQAVNGRPIVWVVLVFPLVGLAMCWHAIKRWRQHRRYGAAALVLAPHPAPLGGSVVMHLDLPVQAGPQARVVVALSCLERSTSGNGDDRRTSENLQWENEGIAKLLPTPSGTRIQWQTNVPGHLPPSASPDEDGTVWRVSVTGQGLDGDFSAHYDIPVFATGTSASFSAPDDRLAFGQANLPSEESLLRERIAAVCQVGMNMQGRLVLDQPYARMRRVQMPWLIMGVAFLASGTYLWRKDALGGWMGILFGGLGLLALVLSLWHLGNRRKVTLDRSQGATVERWLLGIPVGRRRYAQMIERLSLYRSYGLQVSGQRPENIWQVRAHPLGGKAFVLADSISGEEAARLLMSDIARHTGWSAGT
;
A
#
# COMPACT_ATOMS: atom_id res chain seq x y z
N MET A 1 4.56 0.36 41.04
CA MET A 1 4.97 -0.91 40.39
C MET A 1 3.73 -1.63 39.87
N SER A 2 3.32 -1.35 38.63
CA SER A 2 2.24 -2.08 37.95
C SER A 2 2.88 -3.01 36.91
N ARG A 3 2.83 -4.33 37.17
CA ARG A 3 3.25 -5.37 36.23
C ARG A 3 2.31 -5.35 35.02
N PHE A 4 2.77 -4.80 33.88
CA PHE A 4 2.13 -5.07 32.60
C PHE A 4 2.55 -6.48 32.11
N PRO A 5 1.62 -7.27 31.53
CA PRO A 5 1.87 -8.68 31.24
C PRO A 5 2.80 -8.85 30.04
N ARG A 6 4.04 -9.29 30.31
CA ARG A 6 5.07 -9.64 29.31
C ARG A 6 4.76 -10.92 28.50
N SER A 7 3.61 -11.58 28.71
CA SER A 7 3.28 -12.87 28.09
C SER A 7 2.71 -12.76 26.66
N ASN A 8 2.36 -11.57 26.18
CA ASN A 8 1.57 -11.42 24.94
C ASN A 8 2.39 -11.52 23.63
N ARG A 9 3.73 -11.41 23.65
CA ARG A 9 4.54 -11.24 22.42
C ARG A 9 5.04 -12.50 21.73
N ARG A 10 5.45 -13.54 22.47
CA ARG A 10 5.69 -14.86 21.86
C ARG A 10 4.42 -15.37 21.21
N GLN A 11 3.27 -15.08 21.83
CA GLN A 11 1.96 -15.37 21.27
C GLN A 11 1.69 -14.49 20.04
N GLN A 12 2.02 -13.20 20.03
CA GLN A 12 1.79 -12.31 18.88
C GLN A 12 2.63 -12.62 17.63
N HIS A 13 3.95 -12.85 17.74
CA HIS A 13 4.78 -13.25 16.58
C HIS A 13 4.49 -14.68 16.13
N ARG A 14 4.17 -15.59 17.08
CA ARG A 14 3.60 -16.89 16.70
C ARG A 14 2.32 -16.67 15.93
N ASN A 15 1.38 -15.88 16.45
CA ASN A 15 0.07 -15.69 15.87
C ASN A 15 0.16 -15.04 14.49
N SER A 16 0.98 -14.00 14.28
CA SER A 16 1.12 -13.37 12.96
C SER A 16 1.72 -14.33 11.92
N ALA A 17 2.71 -15.14 12.30
CA ALA A 17 3.26 -16.17 11.43
C ALA A 17 2.33 -17.40 11.27
N ILE A 18 1.51 -17.73 12.28
CA ILE A 18 0.43 -18.73 12.20
C ILE A 18 -0.61 -18.25 11.21
N TRP A 19 -1.05 -17.00 11.29
CA TRP A 19 -2.06 -16.41 10.40
C TRP A 19 -1.54 -16.27 8.98
N LEU A 20 -0.32 -15.75 8.79
CA LEU A 20 0.33 -15.71 7.49
C LEU A 20 0.51 -17.11 6.90
N GLY A 21 0.85 -18.09 7.74
CA GLY A 21 0.96 -19.50 7.38
C GLY A 21 -0.39 -20.14 7.06
N ALA A 22 -1.45 -19.83 7.80
CA ALA A 22 -2.80 -20.33 7.57
C ALA A 22 -3.38 -19.76 6.29
N PHE A 23 -3.24 -18.44 6.09
CA PHE A 23 -3.64 -17.76 4.87
C PHE A 23 -2.83 -18.28 3.68
N GLY A 24 -1.50 -18.29 3.76
CA GLY A 24 -0.64 -18.87 2.72
C GLY A 24 -0.96 -20.35 2.45
N GLY A 25 -1.34 -21.10 3.49
CA GLY A 25 -1.79 -22.50 3.41
C GLY A 25 -3.06 -22.66 2.57
N ILE A 26 -4.07 -21.82 2.75
CA ILE A 26 -5.31 -21.86 1.94
C ILE A 26 -4.98 -21.67 0.45
N PHE A 27 -4.18 -20.64 0.12
CA PHE A 27 -3.78 -20.39 -1.26
C PHE A 27 -2.94 -21.54 -1.83
N PHE A 28 -2.01 -22.08 -1.05
CA PHE A 28 -1.20 -23.23 -1.45
C PHE A 28 -2.07 -24.46 -1.73
N LEU A 29 -3.06 -24.75 -0.88
CA LEU A 29 -3.99 -25.86 -1.05
C LEU A 29 -4.88 -25.69 -2.28
N VAL A 30 -5.33 -24.48 -2.59
CA VAL A 30 -6.06 -24.20 -3.83
C VAL A 30 -5.20 -24.53 -5.05
N GLY A 31 -3.96 -24.03 -5.09
CA GLY A 31 -3.02 -24.35 -6.18
C GLY A 31 -2.71 -25.85 -6.29
N LEU A 32 -2.48 -26.51 -5.16
CA LEU A 32 -2.25 -27.95 -5.08
C LEU A 32 -3.48 -28.75 -5.53
N GLY A 33 -4.70 -28.29 -5.23
CA GLY A 33 -5.94 -28.89 -5.68
C GLY A 33 -6.05 -28.90 -7.21
N PHE A 34 -5.71 -27.80 -7.88
CA PHE A 34 -5.68 -27.76 -9.36
C PHE A 34 -4.66 -28.75 -9.94
N LEU A 35 -3.50 -28.92 -9.30
CA LEU A 35 -2.51 -29.90 -9.72
C LEU A 35 -3.02 -31.34 -9.51
N VAL A 36 -3.41 -31.68 -8.28
CA VAL A 36 -3.70 -33.08 -7.88
C VAL A 36 -5.07 -33.55 -8.36
N LEU A 37 -6.09 -32.69 -8.36
CA LEU A 37 -7.46 -33.06 -8.75
C LEU A 37 -7.75 -32.77 -10.22
N GLY A 38 -6.99 -31.86 -10.85
CA GLY A 38 -7.19 -31.47 -12.26
C GLY A 38 -6.11 -32.04 -13.17
N MET A 39 -4.89 -31.50 -13.07
CA MET A 39 -3.82 -31.74 -14.04
C MET A 39 -3.30 -33.18 -14.01
N VAL A 40 -2.90 -33.67 -12.84
CA VAL A 40 -2.31 -35.01 -12.66
C VAL A 40 -3.21 -36.12 -13.20
N PRO A 41 -4.49 -36.25 -12.81
CA PRO A 41 -5.35 -37.32 -13.32
C PRO A 41 -5.55 -37.20 -14.84
N THR A 42 -5.74 -35.99 -15.36
CA THR A 42 -5.91 -35.77 -16.81
C THR A 42 -4.67 -36.19 -17.60
N VAL A 43 -3.47 -35.88 -17.12
CA VAL A 43 -2.21 -36.26 -17.78
C VAL A 43 -1.98 -37.76 -17.67
N ILE A 44 -2.20 -38.37 -16.50
CA ILE A 44 -2.08 -39.82 -16.32
C ILE A 44 -3.02 -40.57 -17.26
N ASP A 45 -4.29 -40.16 -17.31
CA ASP A 45 -5.28 -40.79 -18.19
C ASP A 45 -4.89 -40.63 -19.67
N ALA A 46 -4.46 -39.43 -20.10
CA ALA A 46 -4.01 -39.21 -21.46
C ALA A 46 -2.79 -40.07 -21.83
N VAL A 47 -1.86 -40.29 -20.88
CA VAL A 47 -0.69 -41.18 -21.09
C VAL A 47 -1.13 -42.64 -21.18
N ARG A 48 -2.00 -43.10 -20.29
CA ARG A 48 -2.57 -44.46 -20.32
C ARG A 48 -3.32 -44.74 -21.62
N MET A 49 -4.04 -43.75 -22.15
CA MET A 49 -4.79 -43.87 -23.41
C MET A 49 -3.92 -43.86 -24.66
N ARG A 50 -2.59 -43.60 -24.56
CA ARG A 50 -1.70 -43.65 -25.75
C ARG A 50 -1.55 -45.05 -26.33
N GLN A 51 -1.66 -46.08 -25.50
CA GLN A 51 -1.54 -47.50 -25.86
C GLN A 51 -2.89 -48.18 -26.11
N TRP A 52 -4.00 -47.42 -26.09
CA TRP A 52 -5.33 -47.99 -26.33
C TRP A 52 -5.55 -48.26 -27.81
N GLU A 53 -6.32 -49.29 -28.11
CA GLU A 53 -6.51 -49.78 -29.48
C GLU A 53 -7.70 -49.07 -30.15
N PRO A 54 -7.59 -48.66 -31.42
CA PRO A 54 -8.69 -48.04 -32.15
C PRO A 54 -9.69 -49.08 -32.65
N VAL A 55 -10.95 -48.98 -32.22
CA VAL A 55 -12.06 -49.86 -32.62
C VAL A 55 -13.21 -49.02 -33.20
N PRO A 56 -13.83 -49.43 -34.32
CA PRO A 56 -15.03 -48.78 -34.84
C PRO A 56 -16.21 -48.85 -33.85
N ALA A 57 -16.80 -47.71 -33.55
CA ALA A 57 -17.94 -47.57 -32.64
C ALA A 57 -19.10 -46.83 -33.31
N GLN A 58 -20.32 -47.20 -32.95
CA GLN A 58 -21.55 -46.52 -33.38
C GLN A 58 -22.06 -45.62 -32.24
N VAL A 59 -22.22 -44.33 -32.52
CA VAL A 59 -22.82 -43.39 -31.56
C VAL A 59 -24.32 -43.64 -31.49
N VAL A 60 -24.80 -44.01 -30.31
CA VAL A 60 -26.22 -44.27 -30.03
C VAL A 60 -26.93 -42.97 -29.67
N GLU A 61 -26.26 -42.11 -28.91
CA GLU A 61 -26.82 -40.86 -28.41
C GLU A 61 -25.72 -39.81 -28.28
N ALA A 62 -25.95 -38.58 -28.72
CA ALA A 62 -25.05 -37.45 -28.50
C ALA A 62 -25.82 -36.15 -28.20
N ARG A 63 -25.47 -35.49 -27.09
CA ARG A 63 -26.05 -34.20 -26.68
C ARG A 63 -24.99 -33.25 -26.11
N LEU A 64 -25.07 -31.99 -26.52
CA LEU A 64 -24.32 -30.90 -25.91
C LEU A 64 -25.14 -30.36 -24.73
N ALA A 65 -24.64 -30.51 -23.51
CA ALA A 65 -25.23 -29.91 -22.32
C ALA A 65 -24.56 -28.56 -22.06
N SER A 66 -25.37 -27.52 -21.86
CA SER A 66 -24.88 -26.21 -21.43
C SER A 66 -25.56 -25.80 -20.13
N SER A 67 -24.75 -25.31 -19.19
CA SER A 67 -25.16 -24.81 -17.88
C SER A 67 -24.91 -23.31 -17.84
N ARG A 68 -25.97 -22.51 -17.71
CA ARG A 68 -25.89 -21.04 -17.55
C ARG A 68 -25.91 -20.67 -16.07
N SER A 69 -24.90 -19.92 -15.64
CA SER A 69 -24.88 -19.26 -14.33
C SER A 69 -25.75 -18.00 -14.33
N SER A 70 -26.16 -17.56 -13.14
CA SER A 70 -26.93 -16.31 -12.92
C SER A 70 -26.20 -15.04 -13.39
N SER A 71 -24.88 -15.12 -13.60
CA SER A 71 -24.04 -14.05 -14.17
C SER A 71 -23.92 -14.10 -15.70
N GLY A 72 -24.66 -15.02 -16.36
CA GLY A 72 -24.72 -15.13 -17.82
C GLY A 72 -23.64 -16.00 -18.46
N ASN A 73 -22.63 -16.49 -17.73
CA ASN A 73 -21.62 -17.40 -18.26
C ASN A 73 -22.18 -18.82 -18.44
N ALA A 74 -21.97 -19.40 -19.63
CA ALA A 74 -22.37 -20.76 -19.95
C ALA A 74 -21.14 -21.68 -19.97
N THR A 75 -21.18 -22.79 -19.24
CA THR A 75 -20.22 -23.89 -19.39
C THR A 75 -20.86 -24.98 -20.22
N SER A 76 -20.06 -25.62 -21.06
CA SER A 76 -20.50 -26.65 -21.99
C SER A 76 -19.79 -27.97 -21.70
N ARG A 77 -20.48 -29.08 -21.95
CA ARG A 77 -19.92 -30.43 -22.00
C ARG A 77 -20.71 -31.28 -22.98
N VAL A 78 -20.06 -32.28 -23.57
CA VAL A 78 -20.75 -33.27 -24.39
C VAL A 78 -21.04 -34.51 -23.55
N HIS A 79 -22.25 -35.04 -23.69
CA HIS A 79 -22.59 -36.40 -23.27
C HIS A 79 -22.85 -37.22 -24.53
N ALA A 80 -22.20 -38.36 -24.66
CA ALA A 80 -22.54 -39.31 -25.71
C ALA A 80 -22.47 -40.73 -25.17
N ARG A 81 -23.28 -41.61 -25.75
CA ARG A 81 -23.27 -43.05 -25.50
C ARG A 81 -23.03 -43.76 -26.83
N TYR A 82 -22.13 -44.72 -26.85
CA TYR A 82 -21.72 -45.41 -28.06
C TYR A 82 -21.54 -46.90 -27.79
N ARG A 83 -21.64 -47.70 -28.85
CA ARG A 83 -21.48 -49.15 -28.81
C ARG A 83 -20.36 -49.61 -29.73
N TYR A 84 -19.59 -50.60 -29.31
CA TYR A 84 -18.49 -51.18 -30.07
C TYR A 84 -18.42 -52.69 -29.82
N VAL A 85 -17.74 -53.42 -30.70
CA VAL A 85 -17.64 -54.88 -30.64
C VAL A 85 -16.18 -55.29 -30.58
N ILE A 86 -15.84 -56.13 -29.61
CA ILE A 86 -14.52 -56.75 -29.44
C ILE A 86 -14.75 -58.25 -29.28
N ASP A 87 -14.07 -59.07 -30.10
CA ASP A 87 -14.18 -60.53 -30.09
C ASP A 87 -15.63 -61.06 -30.09
N GLY A 88 -16.50 -60.40 -30.86
CA GLY A 88 -17.93 -60.75 -30.97
C GLY A 88 -18.79 -60.32 -29.78
N ARG A 89 -18.23 -59.71 -28.74
CA ARG A 89 -18.97 -59.16 -27.59
C ARG A 89 -19.24 -57.67 -27.78
N THR A 90 -20.48 -57.26 -27.53
CA THR A 90 -20.89 -55.84 -27.62
C THR A 90 -20.68 -55.14 -26.30
N TYR A 91 -19.98 -54.01 -26.32
CA TYR A 91 -19.74 -53.13 -25.18
C TYR A 91 -20.35 -51.76 -25.43
N THR A 92 -20.61 -51.03 -24.35
CA THR A 92 -21.13 -49.67 -24.38
C THR A 92 -20.24 -48.73 -23.58
N GLY A 93 -19.90 -47.58 -24.15
CA GLY A 93 -19.11 -46.55 -23.48
C GLY A 93 -19.84 -45.20 -23.42
N GLU A 94 -19.46 -44.38 -22.43
CA GLU A 94 -20.01 -43.04 -22.21
C GLU A 94 -18.94 -41.93 -22.13
N ARG A 95 -17.65 -42.31 -22.05
CA ARG A 95 -16.56 -41.36 -21.91
C ARG A 95 -16.21 -40.77 -23.27
N VAL A 96 -16.47 -39.47 -23.44
CA VAL A 96 -16.26 -38.79 -24.73
C VAL A 96 -14.88 -38.15 -24.85
N ALA A 97 -14.27 -37.74 -23.73
CA ALA A 97 -12.98 -37.08 -23.70
C ALA A 97 -12.14 -37.53 -22.49
N VAL A 98 -10.84 -37.25 -22.52
CA VAL A 98 -9.93 -37.50 -21.37
C VAL A 98 -10.46 -36.84 -20.10
N SER A 99 -10.88 -35.58 -20.17
CA SER A 99 -11.55 -34.86 -19.07
C SER A 99 -12.99 -34.52 -19.44
N ASN A 100 -13.94 -34.95 -18.61
CA ASN A 100 -15.38 -34.72 -18.78
C ASN A 100 -15.90 -33.51 -17.98
N MET A 101 -15.01 -32.65 -17.47
CA MET A 101 -15.40 -31.44 -16.76
C MET A 101 -16.05 -30.43 -17.72
N ALA A 102 -17.19 -29.85 -17.31
CA ALA A 102 -17.81 -28.79 -18.08
C ALA A 102 -16.98 -27.50 -18.01
N ASP A 103 -16.77 -26.86 -19.15
CA ASP A 103 -15.98 -25.64 -19.25
C ASP A 103 -16.41 -24.78 -20.44
N ASN A 104 -15.84 -23.58 -20.54
CA ASN A 104 -16.05 -22.64 -21.63
C ASN A 104 -14.73 -22.29 -22.36
N LEU A 105 -13.76 -23.22 -22.35
CA LEU A 105 -12.42 -23.01 -22.87
C LEU A 105 -12.32 -23.48 -24.33
N GLY A 106 -12.41 -22.51 -25.24
CA GLY A 106 -12.33 -22.71 -26.69
C GLY A 106 -13.54 -23.47 -27.27
N ASP A 107 -13.37 -23.98 -28.48
CA ASP A 107 -14.48 -24.57 -29.26
C ASP A 107 -14.56 -26.10 -29.17
N PHE A 108 -13.72 -26.73 -28.34
CA PHE A 108 -13.59 -28.19 -28.24
C PHE A 108 -14.94 -28.91 -28.08
N TRP A 109 -15.76 -28.48 -27.11
CA TRP A 109 -17.05 -29.12 -26.84
C TRP A 109 -18.06 -28.93 -27.98
N TYR A 110 -18.00 -27.80 -28.69
CA TYR A 110 -18.85 -27.54 -29.84
C TYR A 110 -18.45 -28.41 -31.03
N GLN A 111 -17.15 -28.51 -31.33
CA GLN A 111 -16.63 -29.34 -32.41
C GLN A 111 -16.89 -30.82 -32.18
N LEU A 112 -16.55 -31.33 -30.98
CA LEU A 112 -16.79 -32.73 -30.61
C LEU A 112 -18.29 -33.04 -30.60
N GLY A 113 -19.12 -32.15 -30.04
CA GLY A 113 -20.56 -32.33 -30.01
C GLY A 113 -21.18 -32.37 -31.41
N TRP A 114 -20.73 -31.49 -32.31
CA TRP A 114 -21.17 -31.48 -33.70
C TRP A 114 -20.74 -32.75 -34.45
N GLN A 115 -19.49 -33.17 -34.29
CA GLN A 115 -18.96 -34.40 -34.90
C GLN A 115 -19.75 -35.63 -34.46
N LEU A 116 -19.98 -35.80 -33.16
CA LEU A 116 -20.69 -36.96 -32.62
C LEU A 116 -22.17 -36.97 -32.99
N LYS A 117 -22.83 -35.80 -32.98
CA LYS A 117 -24.23 -35.67 -33.42
C LYS A 117 -24.39 -35.96 -34.91
N SER A 118 -23.46 -35.49 -35.74
CA SER A 118 -23.42 -35.77 -37.18
C SER A 118 -23.22 -37.26 -37.45
N ALA A 119 -22.29 -37.91 -36.73
CA ALA A 119 -22.05 -39.35 -36.83
C ALA A 119 -23.30 -40.18 -36.44
N GLN A 120 -23.99 -39.78 -35.36
CA GLN A 120 -25.24 -40.41 -34.92
C GLN A 120 -26.32 -40.32 -36.01
N GLN A 121 -26.52 -39.14 -36.61
CA GLN A 121 -27.56 -38.91 -37.62
C GLN A 121 -27.29 -39.67 -38.94
N GLN A 122 -26.02 -39.82 -39.30
CA GLN A 122 -25.62 -40.43 -40.56
C GLN A 122 -25.30 -41.93 -40.42
N GLY A 123 -25.40 -42.50 -39.22
CA GLY A 123 -24.99 -43.88 -38.93
C GLY A 123 -23.50 -44.15 -39.20
N LYS A 124 -22.67 -43.11 -39.26
CA LYS A 124 -21.25 -43.23 -39.58
C LYS A 124 -20.49 -43.74 -38.35
N PRO A 125 -19.60 -44.74 -38.50
CA PRO A 125 -18.77 -45.18 -37.39
C PRO A 125 -17.78 -44.08 -36.96
N VAL A 126 -17.55 -43.97 -35.66
CA VAL A 126 -16.49 -43.16 -35.04
C VAL A 126 -15.42 -44.08 -34.45
N THR A 127 -14.22 -43.58 -34.22
CA THR A 127 -13.18 -44.36 -33.55
C THR A 127 -13.38 -44.28 -32.03
N ALA A 128 -13.55 -45.42 -31.37
CA ALA A 128 -13.39 -45.54 -29.93
C ALA A 128 -11.99 -46.11 -29.65
N TRP A 129 -11.28 -45.50 -28.70
CA TRP A 129 -10.02 -46.04 -28.19
C TRP A 129 -10.36 -46.91 -26.99
N VAL A 130 -10.02 -48.20 -27.04
CA VAL A 130 -10.42 -49.18 -26.02
C VAL A 130 -9.20 -49.63 -25.23
N ASN A 131 -9.35 -49.74 -23.92
CA ASN A 131 -8.31 -50.23 -23.04
C ASN A 131 -8.08 -51.74 -23.30
N PRO A 132 -6.86 -52.17 -23.69
CA PRO A 132 -6.58 -53.59 -23.97
C PRO A 132 -6.66 -54.48 -22.73
N SER A 133 -6.52 -53.89 -21.53
CA SER A 133 -6.64 -54.62 -20.26
C SER A 133 -8.07 -54.70 -19.72
N ASP A 134 -8.97 -53.83 -20.20
CA ASP A 134 -10.37 -53.79 -19.79
C ASP A 134 -11.23 -53.26 -20.94
N ALA A 135 -11.82 -54.18 -21.70
CA ALA A 135 -12.66 -53.88 -22.86
C ALA A 135 -13.93 -53.08 -22.53
N SER A 136 -14.26 -52.84 -21.27
CA SER A 136 -15.38 -51.97 -20.87
C SER A 136 -15.00 -50.49 -20.80
N ASP A 137 -13.71 -50.17 -20.68
CA ASP A 137 -13.20 -48.80 -20.62
C ASP A 137 -12.75 -48.33 -22.00
N ALA A 138 -13.42 -47.31 -22.51
CA ALA A 138 -13.14 -46.74 -23.83
C ALA A 138 -13.34 -45.23 -23.82
N VAL A 139 -12.74 -44.53 -24.78
CA VAL A 139 -12.90 -43.08 -24.97
C VAL A 139 -12.99 -42.71 -26.45
N LEU A 140 -13.84 -41.73 -26.80
CA LEU A 140 -13.96 -41.26 -28.19
C LEU A 140 -12.85 -40.29 -28.60
N ASP A 141 -12.50 -39.33 -27.74
CA ASP A 141 -11.41 -38.38 -27.95
C ASP A 141 -10.35 -38.48 -26.85
N ARG A 142 -9.15 -38.96 -27.22
CA ARG A 142 -7.99 -39.08 -26.32
C ARG A 142 -7.03 -37.88 -26.38
N SER A 143 -7.43 -36.78 -27.02
CA SER A 143 -6.56 -35.62 -27.21
C SER A 143 -6.36 -34.86 -25.89
N LEU A 144 -5.13 -34.42 -25.65
CA LEU A 144 -4.83 -33.61 -24.47
C LEU A 144 -5.23 -32.17 -24.74
N ARG A 145 -6.17 -31.65 -23.94
CA ARG A 145 -6.65 -30.27 -24.05
C ARG A 145 -5.65 -29.31 -23.41
N TRP A 146 -4.60 -28.94 -24.15
CA TRP A 146 -3.59 -27.98 -23.70
C TRP A 146 -4.15 -26.64 -23.18
N PRO A 147 -5.21 -26.04 -23.76
CA PRO A 147 -5.81 -24.83 -23.20
C PRO A 147 -6.38 -25.03 -21.79
N LEU A 148 -6.95 -26.20 -21.52
CA LEU A 148 -7.49 -26.55 -20.20
C LEU A 148 -6.36 -26.74 -19.17
N LEU A 149 -5.28 -27.44 -19.57
CA LEU A 149 -4.10 -27.61 -18.71
C LEU A 149 -3.39 -26.28 -18.44
N GLY A 150 -3.25 -25.42 -19.45
CA GLY A 150 -2.68 -24.08 -19.30
C GLY A 150 -3.51 -23.21 -18.35
N PHE A 151 -4.85 -23.30 -18.45
CA PHE A 151 -5.75 -22.62 -17.52
C PHE A 151 -5.51 -23.06 -16.07
N TRP A 152 -5.45 -24.36 -15.77
CA TRP A 152 -5.15 -24.85 -14.41
C TRP A 152 -3.72 -24.53 -13.96
N ALA A 153 -2.75 -24.55 -14.87
CA ALA A 153 -1.36 -24.24 -14.55
C ALA A 153 -1.20 -22.80 -14.03
N ILE A 154 -1.99 -21.85 -14.53
CA ILE A 154 -2.01 -20.47 -14.01
C ILE A 154 -2.38 -20.47 -12.52
N PHE A 155 -3.43 -21.21 -12.13
CA PHE A 155 -3.83 -21.28 -10.72
C PHE A 155 -2.77 -21.94 -9.85
N LEU A 156 -2.13 -23.02 -10.35
CA LEU A 156 -1.03 -23.67 -9.65
C LEU A 156 0.14 -22.69 -9.42
N VAL A 157 0.58 -21.96 -10.44
CA VAL A 157 1.71 -21.03 -10.32
C VAL A 157 1.36 -19.85 -9.42
N VAL A 158 0.19 -19.25 -9.60
CA VAL A 158 -0.22 -18.06 -8.84
C VAL A 158 -0.54 -18.42 -7.39
N PHE A 159 -1.48 -19.32 -7.15
CA PHE A 159 -1.94 -19.66 -5.80
C PHE A 159 -0.95 -20.58 -5.08
N GLY A 160 -0.42 -21.59 -5.77
CA GLY A 160 0.59 -22.50 -5.24
C GLY A 160 1.93 -21.80 -5.01
N GLY A 161 2.41 -20.99 -5.95
CA GLY A 161 3.66 -20.26 -5.81
C GLY A 161 3.62 -19.20 -4.71
N VAL A 162 2.58 -18.35 -4.68
CA VAL A 162 2.40 -17.35 -3.63
C VAL A 162 2.18 -18.00 -2.27
N GLY A 163 1.27 -18.97 -2.18
CA GLY A 163 1.01 -19.70 -0.94
C GLY A 163 2.26 -20.42 -0.40
N GLY A 164 3.01 -21.09 -1.26
CA GLY A 164 4.27 -21.74 -0.91
C GLY A 164 5.34 -20.77 -0.43
N GLY A 165 5.46 -19.61 -1.09
CA GLY A 165 6.35 -18.53 -0.67
C GLY A 165 5.98 -17.96 0.70
N MET A 166 4.69 -17.75 0.95
CA MET A 166 4.17 -17.29 2.25
C MET A 166 4.43 -18.32 3.35
N LEU A 167 4.22 -19.61 3.09
CA LEU A 167 4.53 -20.70 4.02
C LEU A 167 6.03 -20.78 4.33
N ALA A 168 6.89 -20.65 3.32
CA ALA A 168 8.33 -20.63 3.50
C ALA A 168 8.78 -19.43 4.35
N TRP A 169 8.19 -18.25 4.12
CA TRP A 169 8.48 -17.05 4.90
C TRP A 169 7.94 -17.16 6.33
N ALA A 170 6.72 -17.67 6.52
CA ALA A 170 6.14 -17.94 7.84
C ALA A 170 7.00 -18.93 8.65
N ARG A 171 7.50 -19.99 8.01
CA ARG A 171 8.42 -20.94 8.63
C ARG A 171 9.75 -20.29 9.02
N HIS A 172 10.29 -19.43 8.16
CA HIS A 172 11.53 -18.69 8.43
C HIS A 172 11.36 -17.71 9.59
N SER A 173 10.25 -16.96 9.62
CA SER A 173 9.95 -16.02 10.71
C SER A 173 9.67 -16.74 12.03
N TRP A 174 8.96 -17.88 11.99
CA TRP A 174 8.79 -18.75 13.15
C TRP A 174 10.11 -19.30 13.71
N ARG A 175 11.01 -19.78 12.84
CA ARG A 175 12.33 -20.27 13.26
C ARG A 175 13.17 -19.18 13.92
N LYS A 176 13.09 -17.95 13.41
CA LYS A 176 13.73 -16.79 14.04
C LYS A 176 13.11 -16.43 15.39
N ALA A 177 11.78 -16.46 15.51
CA ALA A 177 11.08 -16.18 16.75
C ALA A 177 11.24 -17.28 17.83
N ALA A 178 11.60 -18.50 17.41
CA ALA A 178 11.84 -19.66 18.29
C ALA A 178 13.28 -19.76 18.82
N GLN A 179 14.20 -18.91 18.35
CA GLN A 179 15.53 -18.82 18.96
C GLN A 179 15.38 -18.24 20.39
N PRO A 180 15.96 -18.88 21.42
CA PRO A 180 15.88 -18.37 22.78
C PRO A 180 16.54 -17.01 22.83
N GLU A 181 15.75 -16.01 23.24
CA GLU A 181 16.19 -14.66 23.57
C GLU A 181 17.19 -14.73 24.75
N GLN A 182 18.45 -15.03 24.46
CA GLN A 182 19.55 -15.00 25.42
C GLN A 182 19.96 -13.56 25.81
N ALA A 183 19.19 -12.54 25.42
CA ALA A 183 19.54 -11.13 25.61
C ALA A 183 18.72 -10.40 26.69
N LEU A 184 17.96 -11.11 27.53
CA LEU A 184 17.14 -10.49 28.58
C LEU A 184 17.89 -10.14 29.89
N ALA A 185 19.23 -10.24 29.91
CA ALA A 185 20.04 -9.89 31.07
C ALA A 185 21.39 -9.22 30.72
N THR A 186 21.46 -8.48 29.61
CA THR A 186 22.66 -7.69 29.27
C THR A 186 22.34 -6.20 29.35
N SER A 187 23.28 -5.39 29.82
CA SER A 187 23.22 -3.92 29.94
C SER A 187 22.99 -3.15 28.62
N GLN A 188 22.71 -3.85 27.51
CA GLN A 188 22.60 -3.30 26.15
C GLN A 188 21.40 -3.90 25.38
N PRO A 189 20.15 -3.48 25.68
CA PRO A 189 18.94 -4.06 25.09
C PRO A 189 18.85 -3.95 23.56
N TRP A 190 19.50 -2.96 22.95
CA TRP A 190 19.50 -2.77 21.49
C TRP A 190 20.27 -3.87 20.73
N MET A 191 21.24 -4.53 21.37
CA MET A 191 22.04 -5.60 20.75
C MET A 191 21.23 -6.88 20.48
N ALA A 192 20.06 -7.03 21.12
CA ALA A 192 19.15 -8.14 20.87
C ALA A 192 18.55 -8.10 19.45
N HIS A 193 18.56 -6.94 18.79
CA HIS A 193 17.93 -6.74 17.49
C HIS A 193 18.96 -6.68 16.36
N PRO A 194 18.87 -7.56 15.34
CA PRO A 194 19.81 -7.56 14.22
C PRO A 194 19.88 -6.22 13.47
N ALA A 195 18.79 -5.45 13.48
CA ALA A 195 18.73 -4.13 12.85
C ALA A 195 19.53 -3.05 13.61
N TRP A 196 19.83 -3.27 14.89
CA TRP A 196 20.52 -2.35 15.80
C TRP A 196 21.84 -2.90 16.35
N ALA A 197 22.23 -4.11 15.95
CA ALA A 197 23.43 -4.79 16.42
C ALA A 197 24.74 -4.10 16.00
N GLY A 198 24.69 -3.20 15.02
CA GLY A 198 25.83 -2.40 14.57
C GLY A 198 25.48 -0.91 14.47
N PRO A 199 26.50 -0.05 14.33
CA PRO A 199 26.32 1.40 14.22
C PRO A 199 25.67 1.80 12.89
N SER A 200 25.64 0.90 11.90
CA SER A 200 25.05 1.11 10.58
C SER A 200 23.64 0.51 10.51
N ILE A 201 22.65 1.36 10.31
CA ILE A 201 21.22 1.02 10.26
C ILE A 201 20.73 1.07 8.81
N ALA A 202 20.10 -0.02 8.40
CA ALA A 202 19.49 -0.15 7.09
C ALA A 202 18.21 0.67 6.96
N SER A 203 17.96 1.25 5.78
CA SER A 203 16.67 1.89 5.46
C SER A 203 15.51 0.88 5.51
N ASN A 204 14.38 1.31 6.08
CA ASN A 204 13.15 0.51 6.22
C ASN A 204 12.49 0.13 4.88
N MET A 205 12.96 0.66 3.74
CA MET A 205 12.34 0.48 2.42
C MET A 205 12.73 -0.83 1.69
N ARG A 206 13.39 -1.78 2.35
CA ARG A 206 13.93 -3.00 1.70
C ARG A 206 12.86 -4.00 1.29
N ALA A 207 11.85 -4.24 2.14
CA ALA A 207 10.82 -5.25 1.91
C ALA A 207 9.81 -4.81 0.83
N GLU A 208 9.46 -3.52 0.79
CA GLU A 208 8.48 -2.96 -0.16
C GLU A 208 8.83 -3.28 -1.62
N ARG A 209 10.13 -3.22 -1.97
CA ARG A 209 10.60 -3.50 -3.33
C ARG A 209 10.18 -4.89 -3.81
N TRP A 210 10.37 -5.91 -2.98
CA TRP A 210 10.05 -7.28 -3.35
C TRP A 210 8.54 -7.53 -3.34
N VAL A 211 7.82 -6.97 -2.36
CA VAL A 211 6.36 -7.11 -2.27
C VAL A 211 5.67 -6.55 -3.51
N PHE A 212 5.97 -5.30 -3.91
CA PHE A 212 5.39 -4.72 -5.12
C PHE A 212 5.83 -5.43 -6.40
N THR A 213 7.08 -5.94 -6.46
CA THR A 213 7.54 -6.70 -7.64
C THR A 213 6.77 -8.01 -7.79
N VAL A 214 6.68 -8.81 -6.73
CA VAL A 214 6.02 -10.13 -6.77
C VAL A 214 4.52 -9.97 -7.00
N MET A 215 3.86 -9.12 -6.21
CA MET A 215 2.41 -8.92 -6.33
C MET A 215 2.04 -8.27 -7.67
N GLY A 216 2.83 -7.28 -8.13
CA GLY A 216 2.62 -6.66 -9.43
C GLY A 216 2.74 -7.65 -10.58
N LEU A 217 3.75 -8.54 -10.55
CA LEU A 217 3.92 -9.58 -11.57
C LEU A 217 2.79 -10.61 -11.54
N VAL A 218 2.34 -11.01 -10.35
CA VAL A 218 1.18 -11.90 -10.19
C VAL A 218 -0.08 -11.28 -10.80
N PHE A 219 -0.43 -10.05 -10.42
CA PHE A 219 -1.61 -9.36 -10.94
C PHE A 219 -1.52 -9.11 -12.45
N LEU A 220 -0.32 -8.81 -12.96
CA LEU A 220 -0.11 -8.58 -14.38
C LEU A 220 -0.26 -9.87 -15.19
N VAL A 221 0.42 -10.94 -14.81
CA VAL A 221 0.37 -12.23 -15.54
C VAL A 221 -1.04 -12.82 -15.43
N PHE A 222 -1.59 -12.92 -14.23
CA PHE A 222 -2.95 -13.43 -14.02
C PHE A 222 -3.99 -12.57 -14.74
N GLY A 223 -3.94 -11.26 -14.53
CA GLY A 223 -4.86 -10.32 -15.16
C GLY A 223 -4.80 -10.36 -16.68
N ALA A 224 -3.60 -10.44 -17.26
CA ALA A 224 -3.42 -10.55 -18.71
C ALA A 224 -3.94 -11.89 -19.25
N SER A 225 -3.67 -13.02 -18.58
CA SER A 225 -4.16 -14.33 -19.01
C SER A 225 -5.68 -14.42 -18.96
N VAL A 226 -6.31 -13.96 -17.87
CA VAL A 226 -7.78 -13.94 -17.76
C VAL A 226 -8.38 -12.97 -18.77
N SER A 227 -7.75 -11.81 -18.98
CA SER A 227 -8.20 -10.85 -20.00
C SER A 227 -8.13 -11.46 -21.40
N ALA A 228 -7.05 -12.14 -21.77
CA ALA A 228 -6.90 -12.77 -23.09
C ALA A 228 -8.00 -13.81 -23.38
N LEU A 229 -8.43 -14.56 -22.36
CA LEU A 229 -9.50 -15.54 -22.48
C LEU A 229 -10.90 -14.89 -22.49
N ALA A 230 -11.06 -13.74 -21.83
CA ALA A 230 -12.36 -13.09 -21.64
C ALA A 230 -12.67 -12.04 -22.74
N LEU A 231 -11.66 -11.34 -23.27
CA LEU A 231 -11.79 -10.28 -24.29
C LEU A 231 -12.60 -10.69 -25.53
N PRO A 232 -12.45 -11.89 -26.11
CA PRO A 232 -13.27 -12.33 -27.25
C PRO A 232 -14.78 -12.32 -26.92
N GLN A 233 -15.15 -12.61 -25.67
CA GLN A 233 -16.54 -12.57 -25.23
C GLN A 233 -17.06 -11.13 -25.02
N ALA A 234 -16.16 -10.19 -24.72
CA ALA A 234 -16.50 -8.77 -24.56
C ALA A 234 -16.89 -8.13 -25.89
N VAL A 235 -16.15 -8.47 -26.96
CA VAL A 235 -16.40 -7.99 -28.34
C VAL A 235 -17.73 -8.55 -28.88
N ASN A 236 -18.12 -9.75 -28.44
CA ASN A 236 -19.37 -10.41 -28.83
C ASN A 236 -20.61 -9.95 -28.02
N GLY A 237 -20.58 -8.74 -27.45
CA GLY A 237 -21.76 -8.08 -26.87
C GLY A 237 -21.93 -8.20 -25.35
N ARG A 238 -20.89 -8.57 -24.59
CA ARG A 238 -20.91 -8.63 -23.12
C ARG A 238 -20.04 -7.53 -22.48
N PRO A 239 -20.56 -6.31 -22.29
CA PRO A 239 -19.76 -5.17 -21.86
C PRO A 239 -19.20 -5.30 -20.43
N ILE A 240 -19.80 -6.12 -19.56
CA ILE A 240 -19.31 -6.38 -18.19
C ILE A 240 -17.91 -7.01 -18.19
N VAL A 241 -17.51 -7.68 -19.28
CA VAL A 241 -16.23 -8.38 -19.39
C VAL A 241 -15.05 -7.40 -19.49
N TRP A 242 -15.28 -6.15 -19.88
CA TRP A 242 -14.25 -5.10 -19.86
C TRP A 242 -13.73 -4.80 -18.44
N VAL A 243 -14.50 -5.10 -17.39
CA VAL A 243 -14.09 -4.97 -15.99
C VAL A 243 -12.87 -5.85 -15.67
N VAL A 244 -12.69 -6.96 -16.40
CA VAL A 244 -11.53 -7.86 -16.24
C VAL A 244 -10.20 -7.14 -16.54
N LEU A 245 -10.19 -6.08 -17.36
CA LEU A 245 -8.99 -5.28 -17.64
C LEU A 245 -8.49 -4.49 -16.43
N VAL A 246 -9.28 -4.32 -15.38
CA VAL A 246 -8.83 -3.67 -14.14
C VAL A 246 -7.67 -4.45 -13.51
N PHE A 247 -7.67 -5.78 -13.58
CA PHE A 247 -6.63 -6.62 -12.98
C PHE A 247 -5.23 -6.38 -13.60
N PRO A 248 -5.02 -6.45 -14.93
CA PRO A 248 -3.72 -6.14 -15.51
C PRO A 248 -3.32 -4.66 -15.36
N LEU A 249 -4.29 -3.72 -15.33
CA LEU A 249 -3.99 -2.31 -15.06
C LEU A 249 -3.46 -2.08 -13.65
N VAL A 250 -4.05 -2.73 -12.65
CA VAL A 250 -3.54 -2.73 -11.27
C VAL A 250 -2.14 -3.36 -11.23
N GLY A 251 -1.93 -4.50 -11.91
CA GLY A 251 -0.61 -5.13 -12.04
C GLY A 251 0.45 -4.19 -12.65
N LEU A 252 0.10 -3.48 -13.72
CA LEU A 252 0.97 -2.48 -14.35
C LEU A 252 1.32 -1.33 -13.41
N ALA A 253 0.34 -0.79 -12.68
CA ALA A 253 0.58 0.27 -11.70
C ALA A 253 1.55 -0.19 -10.60
N MET A 254 1.37 -1.40 -10.06
CA MET A 254 2.26 -2.00 -9.06
C MET A 254 3.67 -2.23 -9.61
N CYS A 255 3.79 -2.76 -10.83
CA CYS A 255 5.08 -2.92 -11.52
C CYS A 255 5.78 -1.58 -11.75
N TRP A 256 5.05 -0.54 -12.13
CA TRP A 256 5.60 0.81 -12.28
C TRP A 256 6.15 1.35 -10.96
N HIS A 257 5.41 1.18 -9.86
CA HIS A 257 5.90 1.50 -8.51
C HIS A 257 7.15 0.68 -8.13
N ALA A 258 7.16 -0.62 -8.42
CA ALA A 258 8.32 -1.48 -8.19
C ALA A 258 9.55 -1.00 -8.98
N ILE A 259 9.39 -0.64 -10.26
CA ILE A 259 10.46 -0.09 -11.11
C ILE A 259 10.99 1.21 -10.52
N LYS A 260 10.11 2.12 -10.08
CA LYS A 260 10.53 3.38 -9.43
C LYS A 260 11.40 3.10 -8.20
N ARG A 261 11.00 2.14 -7.35
CA ARG A 261 11.77 1.75 -6.16
C ARG A 261 13.09 1.04 -6.50
N TRP A 262 13.10 0.20 -7.54
CA TRP A 262 14.33 -0.44 -8.04
C TRP A 262 15.33 0.58 -8.60
N ARG A 263 14.86 1.57 -9.36
CA ARG A 263 15.68 2.69 -9.85
C ARG A 263 16.27 3.49 -8.68
N GLN A 264 15.45 3.80 -7.68
CA GLN A 264 15.90 4.50 -6.47
C GLN A 264 17.01 3.70 -5.75
N HIS A 265 16.87 2.38 -5.60
CA HIS A 265 17.90 1.56 -4.96
C HIS A 265 19.18 1.43 -5.80
N ARG A 266 19.07 1.29 -7.12
CA ARG A 266 20.24 1.28 -8.00
C ARG A 266 21.00 2.61 -7.94
N ARG A 267 20.28 3.73 -7.82
CA ARG A 267 20.87 5.07 -7.77
C ARG A 267 21.53 5.40 -6.43
N TYR A 268 20.86 5.11 -5.32
CA TYR A 268 21.32 5.52 -3.98
C TYR A 268 21.92 4.39 -3.14
N GLY A 269 21.90 3.16 -3.65
CA GLY A 269 22.43 1.98 -2.96
C GLY A 269 21.64 1.62 -1.70
N ALA A 270 22.36 1.10 -0.70
CA ALA A 270 21.79 0.72 0.59
C ALA A 270 21.43 1.92 1.47
N ALA A 271 22.05 3.08 1.22
CA ALA A 271 21.95 4.32 2.00
C ALA A 271 21.89 4.02 3.50
N ALA A 272 22.96 3.47 4.07
CA ALA A 272 22.94 3.07 5.47
C ALA A 272 23.25 4.28 6.38
N LEU A 273 22.45 4.45 7.43
CA LEU A 273 22.64 5.52 8.42
C LEU A 273 23.65 5.06 9.47
N VAL A 274 24.65 5.88 9.78
CA VAL A 274 25.65 5.59 10.81
C VAL A 274 25.47 6.54 12.00
N LEU A 275 25.44 5.98 13.20
CA LEU A 275 25.27 6.71 14.48
C LEU A 275 26.59 6.80 15.25
N ALA A 276 26.90 7.98 15.79
CA ALA A 276 28.01 8.20 16.71
C ALA A 276 27.59 9.17 17.85
N PRO A 277 27.50 8.70 19.11
CA PRO A 277 27.71 7.32 19.58
C PRO A 277 26.54 6.38 19.21
N HIS A 278 26.79 5.07 19.30
CA HIS A 278 25.77 4.02 19.11
C HIS A 278 25.58 3.24 20.41
N PRO A 279 24.37 3.17 20.97
CA PRO A 279 23.12 3.79 20.53
C PRO A 279 23.12 5.31 20.79
N ALA A 280 22.14 6.02 20.24
CA ALA A 280 21.98 7.44 20.52
C ALA A 280 21.63 7.66 22.01
N PRO A 281 22.29 8.60 22.70
CA PRO A 281 22.10 8.81 24.13
C PRO A 281 20.85 9.65 24.38
N LEU A 282 19.95 9.15 25.24
CA LEU A 282 18.80 9.92 25.70
C LEU A 282 19.28 11.11 26.55
N GLY A 283 18.89 12.34 26.18
CA GLY A 283 19.36 13.55 26.85
C GLY A 283 20.74 14.05 26.39
N GLY A 284 21.33 13.45 25.35
CA GLY A 284 22.65 13.84 24.81
C GLY A 284 22.60 14.22 23.33
N SER A 285 23.78 14.52 22.77
CA SER A 285 23.94 14.78 21.34
C SER A 285 24.34 13.51 20.58
N VAL A 286 23.88 13.40 19.34
CA VAL A 286 24.24 12.32 18.43
C VAL A 286 24.60 12.90 17.06
N VAL A 287 25.72 12.44 16.51
CA VAL A 287 26.14 12.72 15.14
C VAL A 287 25.67 11.58 14.26
N MET A 288 25.04 11.94 13.16
CA MET A 288 24.51 11.02 12.17
C MET A 288 25.11 11.34 10.81
N HIS A 289 25.46 10.30 10.05
CA HIS A 289 25.83 10.47 8.66
C HIS A 289 25.35 9.32 7.78
N LEU A 290 25.18 9.61 6.49
CA LEU A 290 24.94 8.61 5.47
C LEU A 290 25.76 8.93 4.22
N ASP A 291 26.26 7.89 3.57
CA ASP A 291 27.06 8.02 2.35
C ASP A 291 26.22 7.59 1.15
N LEU A 292 26.06 8.51 0.19
CA LEU A 292 25.40 8.24 -1.08
C LEU A 292 26.41 8.15 -2.21
N PRO A 293 26.23 7.22 -3.17
CA PRO A 293 27.13 7.07 -4.31
C PRO A 293 26.89 8.13 -5.42
N VAL A 294 26.38 9.30 -5.04
CA VAL A 294 25.93 10.37 -5.94
C VAL A 294 26.54 11.68 -5.47
N GLN A 295 27.00 12.51 -6.41
CA GLN A 295 27.50 13.86 -6.11
C GLN A 295 26.35 14.84 -5.94
N ALA A 296 26.38 15.61 -4.86
CA ALA A 296 25.42 16.69 -4.63
C ALA A 296 25.61 17.82 -5.65
N GLY A 297 24.51 18.26 -6.26
CA GLY A 297 24.53 19.44 -7.11
C GLY A 297 24.78 20.74 -6.32
N PRO A 298 25.14 21.86 -6.98
CA PRO A 298 25.45 23.13 -6.31
C PRO A 298 24.30 23.70 -5.47
N GLN A 299 23.06 23.34 -5.80
CA GLN A 299 21.84 23.76 -5.09
C GLN A 299 21.20 22.60 -4.30
N ALA A 300 21.93 21.51 -4.07
CA ALA A 300 21.40 20.38 -3.33
C ALA A 300 21.05 20.79 -1.90
N ARG A 301 19.87 20.37 -1.44
CA ARG A 301 19.35 20.67 -0.10
C ARG A 301 18.84 19.38 0.51
N VAL A 302 19.32 19.06 1.71
CA VAL A 302 18.89 17.86 2.42
C VAL A 302 18.34 18.22 3.77
N VAL A 303 17.06 17.94 3.94
CA VAL A 303 16.30 18.11 5.16
C VAL A 303 16.32 16.80 5.93
N VAL A 304 16.64 16.88 7.21
CA VAL A 304 16.68 15.75 8.13
C VAL A 304 15.78 16.04 9.33
N ALA A 305 15.10 15.02 9.83
CA ALA A 305 14.27 15.15 11.01
C ALA A 305 14.41 13.93 11.92
N LEU A 306 14.48 14.19 13.21
CA LEU A 306 14.41 13.19 14.26
C LEU A 306 13.03 13.27 14.91
N SER A 307 12.27 12.19 14.84
CA SER A 307 10.90 12.11 15.35
C SER A 307 10.80 11.06 16.45
N CYS A 308 10.10 11.38 17.53
CA CYS A 308 9.66 10.44 18.55
C CYS A 308 8.19 10.10 18.29
N LEU A 309 7.93 8.84 17.96
CA LEU A 309 6.62 8.33 17.60
C LEU A 309 6.13 7.37 18.69
N GLU A 310 4.86 7.44 19.07
CA GLU A 310 4.22 6.41 19.86
C GLU A 310 3.48 5.46 18.94
N ARG A 311 3.97 4.23 18.85
CA ARG A 311 3.33 3.16 18.09
C ARG A 311 2.33 2.43 18.97
N SER A 312 1.07 2.43 18.56
CA SER A 312 0.03 1.61 19.16
C SER A 312 -0.61 0.76 18.09
N THR A 313 -0.89 -0.50 18.41
CA THR A 313 -1.62 -1.37 17.51
C THR A 313 -2.99 -1.69 18.10
N SER A 314 -4.04 -1.31 17.38
CA SER A 314 -5.43 -1.53 17.78
C SER A 314 -6.13 -2.52 16.84
N GLY A 315 -7.10 -3.27 17.37
CA GLY A 315 -7.87 -4.27 16.62
C GLY A 315 -7.61 -5.72 17.04
N ASN A 316 -8.57 -6.60 16.75
CA ASN A 316 -8.49 -8.04 17.00
C ASN A 316 -8.66 -8.80 15.68
N GLY A 317 -7.86 -9.83 15.43
CA GLY A 317 -7.92 -10.58 14.18
C GLY A 317 -7.41 -9.79 12.95
N ASP A 318 -8.21 -9.79 11.87
CA ASP A 318 -7.83 -9.30 10.54
C ASP A 318 -7.86 -7.76 10.39
N ASP A 319 -8.53 -7.04 11.31
CA ASP A 319 -8.61 -5.57 11.30
C ASP A 319 -7.56 -4.92 12.22
N ARG A 320 -6.33 -5.42 12.18
CA ARG A 320 -5.23 -4.89 12.98
C ARG A 320 -4.66 -3.63 12.33
N ARG A 321 -4.88 -2.47 12.96
CA ARG A 321 -4.39 -1.17 12.51
C ARG A 321 -3.27 -0.69 13.42
N THR A 322 -2.06 -0.60 12.88
CA THR A 322 -0.94 0.08 13.54
C THR A 322 -1.07 1.58 13.29
N SER A 323 -1.11 2.36 14.36
CA SER A 323 -1.08 3.82 14.31
C SER A 323 0.22 4.30 14.95
N GLU A 324 0.92 5.21 14.27
CA GLU A 324 2.10 5.89 14.82
C GLU A 324 1.73 7.34 15.06
N ASN A 325 1.76 7.75 16.32
CA ASN A 325 1.42 9.11 16.73
C ASN A 325 2.70 9.91 16.97
N LEU A 326 2.90 11.01 16.23
CA LEU A 326 4.04 11.90 16.42
C LEU A 326 3.91 12.66 17.76
N GLN A 327 4.83 12.36 18.69
CA GLN A 327 4.91 12.94 20.04
C GLN A 327 5.89 14.12 20.09
N TRP A 328 7.04 13.99 19.42
CA TRP A 328 8.05 15.04 19.35
C TRP A 328 8.80 14.98 18.03
N GLU A 329 9.31 16.11 17.58
CA GLU A 329 10.09 16.21 16.36
C GLU A 329 11.10 17.35 16.44
N ASN A 330 12.25 17.17 15.80
CA ASN A 330 13.23 18.21 15.55
C ASN A 330 13.76 18.06 14.12
N GLU A 331 13.72 19.14 13.35
CA GLU A 331 14.06 19.19 11.93
C GLU A 331 15.21 20.15 11.68
N GLY A 332 16.03 19.87 10.66
CA GLY A 332 16.91 20.87 10.12
C GLY A 332 17.61 20.42 8.85
N ILE A 333 18.66 21.14 8.46
CA ILE A 333 19.36 20.92 7.20
C ILE A 333 20.70 20.26 7.48
N ALA A 334 20.95 19.16 6.76
CA ALA A 334 22.20 18.43 6.87
C ALA A 334 23.31 19.06 5.99
N LYS A 335 24.55 18.92 6.46
CA LYS A 335 25.75 19.31 5.73
C LYS A 335 26.07 18.28 4.67
N LEU A 336 26.41 18.75 3.47
CA LEU A 336 26.83 17.90 2.35
C LEU A 336 28.34 18.01 2.20
N LEU A 337 29.03 16.88 2.35
CA LEU A 337 30.47 16.77 2.23
C LEU A 337 30.79 15.91 0.99
N PRO A 338 31.54 16.42 0.00
CA PRO A 338 31.95 15.61 -1.14
C PRO A 338 32.91 14.50 -0.66
N THR A 339 32.77 13.32 -1.24
CA THR A 339 33.63 12.15 -0.99
C THR A 339 34.06 11.54 -2.32
N PRO A 340 35.15 10.75 -2.37
CA PRO A 340 35.59 10.09 -3.60
C PRO A 340 34.53 9.18 -4.21
N SER A 341 33.69 8.57 -3.38
CA SER A 341 32.62 7.66 -3.78
C SER A 341 31.26 8.33 -4.01
N GLY A 342 31.12 9.64 -3.75
CA GLY A 342 29.84 10.36 -3.85
C GLY A 342 29.72 11.48 -2.82
N THR A 343 28.62 11.57 -2.08
CA THR A 343 28.39 12.63 -1.08
C THR A 343 28.03 12.04 0.28
N ARG A 344 28.67 12.56 1.32
CA ARG A 344 28.32 12.31 2.72
C ARG A 344 27.35 13.38 3.20
N ILE A 345 26.19 12.95 3.69
CA ILE A 345 25.20 13.80 4.34
C ILE A 345 25.41 13.65 5.84
N GLN A 346 25.73 14.72 6.56
CA GLN A 346 26.07 14.68 7.98
C GLN A 346 25.32 15.77 8.75
N TRP A 347 24.83 15.42 9.95
CA TRP A 347 24.21 16.37 10.87
C TRP A 347 24.37 15.92 12.32
N GLN A 348 24.23 16.86 13.25
CA GLN A 348 24.21 16.63 14.68
C GLN A 348 22.87 17.08 15.25
N THR A 349 22.28 16.29 16.15
CA THR A 349 21.04 16.67 16.85
C THR A 349 21.12 16.32 18.33
N ASN A 350 20.31 17.00 19.12
CA ASN A 350 20.18 16.77 20.56
C ASN A 350 18.89 15.99 20.82
N VAL A 351 19.01 14.87 21.53
CA VAL A 351 17.89 14.03 21.93
C VAL A 351 17.36 14.53 23.29
N PRO A 352 16.08 14.91 23.41
CA PRO A 352 15.53 15.36 24.67
C PRO A 352 15.55 14.27 25.76
N GLY A 353 16.02 14.62 26.96
CA GLY A 353 16.15 13.67 28.08
C GLY A 353 14.84 13.31 28.78
N HIS A 354 13.79 14.12 28.59
CA HIS A 354 12.48 13.91 29.23
C HIS A 354 11.57 12.91 28.48
N LEU A 355 11.98 12.48 27.28
CA LEU A 355 11.21 11.57 26.45
C LEU A 355 11.57 10.10 26.74
N PRO A 356 10.66 9.15 26.46
CA PRO A 356 10.93 7.74 26.71
C PRO A 356 12.02 7.16 25.79
N PRO A 357 12.76 6.13 26.26
CA PRO A 357 13.72 5.39 25.43
C PRO A 357 13.00 4.59 24.35
N SER A 358 13.76 4.13 23.35
CA SER A 358 13.23 3.30 22.27
C SER A 358 12.66 1.99 22.80
N ALA A 359 11.42 1.71 22.44
CA ALA A 359 10.86 0.38 22.55
C ALA A 359 11.48 -0.55 21.50
N SER A 360 11.26 -1.84 21.69
CA SER A 360 11.44 -2.87 20.69
C SER A 360 11.08 -2.50 19.23
N PRO A 361 11.87 -2.73 18.15
CA PRO A 361 11.35 -2.52 16.78
C PRO A 361 10.05 -3.27 16.48
N ASP A 362 9.84 -4.40 17.16
CA ASP A 362 8.69 -5.30 16.99
C ASP A 362 7.57 -5.06 18.02
N GLU A 363 7.69 -3.98 18.79
CA GLU A 363 6.93 -3.72 20.00
C GLU A 363 6.10 -2.43 19.86
N ASP A 364 4.86 -2.46 20.36
CA ASP A 364 4.15 -1.21 20.66
C ASP A 364 4.94 -0.43 21.73
N GLY A 365 5.00 0.89 21.57
CA GLY A 365 5.81 1.77 22.40
C GLY A 365 6.50 2.86 21.57
N THR A 366 7.55 3.43 22.14
CA THR A 366 8.25 4.58 21.55
C THR A 366 9.18 4.16 20.41
N VAL A 367 9.00 4.74 19.24
CA VAL A 367 9.83 4.55 18.06
C VAL A 367 10.52 5.86 17.74
N TRP A 368 11.85 5.86 17.75
CA TRP A 368 12.64 6.99 17.30
C TRP A 368 13.00 6.82 15.84
N ARG A 369 12.59 7.77 15.00
CA ARG A 369 12.74 7.69 13.55
C ARG A 369 13.50 8.89 13.02
N VAL A 370 14.51 8.60 12.21
CA VAL A 370 15.22 9.56 11.39
C VAL A 370 14.62 9.56 9.99
N SER A 371 14.19 10.72 9.52
CA SER A 371 13.72 10.93 8.16
C SER A 371 14.70 11.84 7.41
N VAL A 372 15.13 11.42 6.23
CA VAL A 372 16.03 12.20 5.36
C VAL A 372 15.33 12.44 4.03
N THR A 373 15.22 13.71 3.63
CA THR A 373 14.62 14.12 2.35
C THR A 373 15.58 15.07 1.64
N GLY A 374 16.04 14.71 0.45
CA GLY A 374 17.00 15.49 -0.33
C GLY A 374 16.46 15.89 -1.70
N GLN A 375 16.70 17.15 -2.07
CA GLN A 375 16.53 17.68 -3.43
C GLN A 375 17.90 17.99 -4.02
N GLY A 376 18.05 17.88 -5.34
CA GLY A 376 19.32 18.16 -6.03
C GLY A 376 20.40 17.09 -5.82
N LEU A 377 20.04 15.92 -5.27
CA LEU A 377 20.88 14.71 -5.19
C LEU A 377 20.61 13.81 -6.40
N ASP A 378 20.77 14.37 -7.61
CA ASP A 378 20.46 13.68 -8.86
C ASP A 378 19.03 13.08 -8.86
N GLY A 379 18.06 13.86 -8.36
CA GLY A 379 16.67 13.46 -8.13
C GLY A 379 16.21 13.67 -6.69
N ASP A 380 14.96 13.30 -6.41
CA ASP A 380 14.38 13.34 -5.08
C ASP A 380 14.81 12.10 -4.28
N PHE A 381 15.55 12.33 -3.20
CA PHE A 381 15.95 11.31 -2.25
C PHE A 381 15.03 11.34 -1.03
N SER A 382 14.55 10.19 -0.57
CA SER A 382 13.81 10.07 0.69
C SER A 382 14.10 8.72 1.33
N ALA A 383 14.43 8.72 2.63
CA ALA A 383 14.74 7.52 3.41
C ALA A 383 14.32 7.68 4.88
N HIS A 384 13.98 6.56 5.52
CA HIS A 384 13.60 6.50 6.93
C HIS A 384 14.36 5.38 7.66
N TYR A 385 14.78 5.65 8.89
CA TYR A 385 15.55 4.74 9.75
C TYR A 385 14.99 4.77 11.16
N ASP A 386 14.66 3.61 11.72
CA ASP A 386 14.30 3.50 13.13
C ASP A 386 15.59 3.27 13.95
N ILE A 387 15.92 4.20 14.84
CA ILE A 387 17.21 4.25 15.54
C ILE A 387 17.07 3.83 17.02
N PRO A 388 18.08 3.19 17.61
CA PRO A 388 18.09 2.88 19.04
C PRO A 388 18.48 4.13 19.84
N VAL A 389 17.58 4.59 20.71
CA VAL A 389 17.77 5.68 21.66
C VAL A 389 17.61 5.15 23.08
N PHE A 390 18.66 5.21 23.90
CA PHE A 390 18.66 4.65 25.26
C PHE A 390 19.42 5.55 26.24
N ALA A 391 19.07 5.47 27.52
CA ALA A 391 19.84 6.11 28.59
C ALA A 391 21.12 5.31 28.83
N THR A 392 22.23 5.71 28.21
CA THR A 392 23.50 4.98 28.26
C THR A 392 24.47 5.48 29.34
N GLY A 393 24.12 6.53 30.10
CA GLY A 393 25.01 7.15 31.10
C GLY A 393 26.22 7.88 30.49
N THR A 394 26.56 7.59 29.24
CA THR A 394 27.50 8.34 28.41
C THR A 394 26.82 9.62 27.94
N SER A 395 26.75 10.62 28.82
CA SER A 395 26.60 11.99 28.37
C SER A 395 27.86 12.31 27.57
N ALA A 396 27.78 12.26 26.23
CA ALA A 396 28.63 13.15 25.46
C ALA A 396 28.33 14.53 26.03
N SER A 397 29.34 15.16 26.64
CA SER A 397 29.27 16.50 27.19
C SER A 397 28.44 17.34 26.23
N PHE A 398 27.58 18.21 26.76
CA PHE A 398 27.00 19.32 26.01
C PHE A 398 28.16 20.25 25.62
N SER A 399 29.07 19.77 24.77
CA SER A 399 29.87 20.63 23.95
C SER A 399 28.84 21.26 23.03
N ALA A 400 28.69 22.59 23.14
CA ALA A 400 28.01 23.36 22.12
C ALA A 400 28.32 22.73 20.76
N PRO A 401 27.30 22.44 19.93
CA PRO A 401 27.54 21.76 18.68
C PRO A 401 28.68 22.49 17.99
N ASP A 402 29.71 21.77 17.52
CA ASP A 402 30.77 22.42 16.73
C ASP A 402 30.01 23.22 15.67
N ASP A 403 30.07 24.55 15.68
CA ASP A 403 29.17 25.41 14.88
C ASP A 403 29.21 25.02 13.39
N ARG A 404 30.28 24.31 12.99
CA ARG A 404 30.52 23.72 11.67
C ARG A 404 29.73 22.45 11.33
N LEU A 405 29.16 21.76 12.33
CA LEU A 405 28.37 20.52 12.26
C LEU A 405 26.98 20.65 12.91
N ALA A 406 26.75 21.72 13.68
CA ALA A 406 25.46 22.16 14.19
C ALA A 406 24.43 22.32 13.05
N PHE A 407 23.14 22.22 13.39
CA PHE A 407 22.08 22.66 12.48
C PHE A 407 22.35 24.10 12.02
N GLY A 408 22.58 24.26 10.71
CA GLY A 408 22.71 25.55 10.05
C GLY A 408 24.12 26.16 10.10
N GLN A 409 24.81 26.21 8.95
CA GLN A 409 25.71 27.32 8.64
C GLN A 409 25.71 27.75 7.16
N ALA A 410 25.59 29.07 7.04
CA ALA A 410 26.08 30.05 6.05
C ALA A 410 25.56 30.12 4.60
N ASN A 411 25.22 29.03 3.90
CA ASN A 411 24.78 29.13 2.48
C ASN A 411 23.49 28.35 2.15
N LEU A 412 22.84 27.79 3.16
CA LEU A 412 21.56 27.10 3.03
C LEU A 412 20.45 28.01 3.57
N PRO A 413 19.23 27.97 3.00
CA PRO A 413 18.06 28.65 3.55
C PRO A 413 18.00 28.39 5.07
N SER A 414 17.93 29.44 5.90
CA SER A 414 17.82 29.27 7.36
C SER A 414 16.62 28.37 7.70
N GLU A 415 16.68 27.64 8.81
CA GLU A 415 15.56 26.81 9.30
C GLU A 415 14.22 27.57 9.26
N GLU A 416 14.25 28.84 9.65
CA GLU A 416 13.11 29.77 9.58
C GLU A 416 12.54 29.92 8.15
N SER A 417 13.39 29.95 7.12
CA SER A 417 12.92 30.08 5.73
C SER A 417 12.20 28.82 5.22
N LEU A 418 12.55 27.62 5.71
CA LEU A 418 11.81 26.38 5.43
C LEU A 418 10.45 26.39 6.13
N LEU A 419 10.42 26.83 7.38
CA LEU A 419 9.18 27.04 8.12
C LEU A 419 8.27 28.06 7.39
N ARG A 420 8.84 29.17 6.91
CA ARG A 420 8.14 30.19 6.12
C ARG A 420 7.64 29.66 4.77
N GLU A 421 8.39 28.81 4.08
CA GLU A 421 7.94 28.17 2.84
C GLU A 421 6.73 27.26 3.09
N ARG A 422 6.75 26.48 4.19
CA ARG A 422 5.60 25.66 4.62
C ARG A 422 4.37 26.49 4.95
N ILE A 423 4.56 27.61 5.67
CA ILE A 423 3.48 28.56 5.96
C ILE A 423 2.93 29.13 4.65
N ALA A 424 3.80 29.64 3.77
CA ALA A 424 3.44 30.27 2.50
C ALA A 424 2.69 29.32 1.54
N ALA A 425 2.95 28.01 1.63
CA ALA A 425 2.22 27.00 0.86
C ALA A 425 0.72 26.93 1.21
N VAL A 426 0.31 27.37 2.42
CA VAL A 426 -1.07 27.27 2.90
C VAL A 426 -1.69 28.60 3.36
N CYS A 427 -0.86 29.59 3.68
CA CYS A 427 -1.25 30.89 4.23
C CYS A 427 -0.26 31.97 3.80
N GLN A 428 -0.71 32.91 2.99
CA GLN A 428 0.04 34.12 2.64
C GLN A 428 -0.16 35.16 3.75
N VAL A 429 0.95 35.54 4.38
CA VAL A 429 0.97 36.56 5.44
C VAL A 429 1.45 37.87 4.83
N GLY A 430 0.67 38.93 5.00
CA GLY A 430 1.03 40.25 4.49
C GLY A 430 0.32 41.37 5.24
N MET A 431 0.65 42.62 4.91
CA MET A 431 -0.07 43.78 5.41
C MET A 431 -0.97 44.36 4.32
N ASN A 432 -2.15 44.84 4.71
CA ASN A 432 -2.98 45.63 3.81
C ASN A 432 -2.48 47.09 3.74
N MET A 433 -3.04 47.88 2.82
CA MET A 433 -2.69 49.31 2.66
C MET A 433 -2.97 50.19 3.90
N GLN A 434 -3.64 49.65 4.92
CA GLN A 434 -3.99 50.32 6.17
C GLN A 434 -3.10 49.83 7.34
N GLY A 435 -2.05 49.05 7.07
CA GLY A 435 -1.15 48.50 8.10
C GLY A 435 -1.75 47.35 8.93
N ARG A 436 -2.89 46.78 8.52
CA ARG A 436 -3.52 45.63 9.17
C ARG A 436 -2.89 44.33 8.67
N LEU A 437 -2.68 43.38 9.58
CA LEU A 437 -2.17 42.05 9.24
C LEU A 437 -3.27 41.25 8.53
N VAL A 438 -2.95 40.67 7.38
CA VAL A 438 -3.83 39.83 6.58
C VAL A 438 -3.23 38.45 6.44
N LEU A 439 -4.03 37.45 6.78
CA LEU A 439 -3.76 36.03 6.56
C LEU A 439 -4.70 35.57 5.44
N ASP A 440 -4.15 35.30 4.26
CA ASP A 440 -4.91 34.81 3.10
C ASP A 440 -4.57 33.35 2.83
N GLN A 441 -5.54 32.46 3.06
CA GLN A 441 -5.45 31.04 2.75
C GLN A 441 -6.09 30.77 1.39
N PRO A 442 -5.30 30.60 0.32
CA PRO A 442 -5.82 30.55 -1.04
C PRO A 442 -6.66 29.29 -1.32
N TYR A 443 -7.37 29.33 -2.45
CA TYR A 443 -8.02 28.16 -3.02
C TYR A 443 -7.00 27.04 -3.29
N ALA A 444 -7.46 25.80 -3.31
CA ALA A 444 -6.67 24.63 -3.64
C ALA A 444 -5.40 24.42 -2.78
N ARG A 445 -5.30 25.05 -1.59
CA ARG A 445 -4.17 24.86 -0.67
C ARG A 445 -3.93 23.39 -0.26
N MET A 446 -4.98 22.56 -0.30
CA MET A 446 -4.92 21.13 -0.02
C MET A 446 -4.88 20.25 -1.29
N ARG A 447 -4.52 20.78 -2.47
CA ARG A 447 -4.59 20.04 -3.75
C ARG A 447 -3.88 18.69 -3.73
N ARG A 448 -2.73 18.59 -3.05
CA ARG A 448 -1.95 17.34 -2.97
C ARG A 448 -2.72 16.22 -2.28
N VAL A 449 -3.48 16.55 -1.24
CA VAL A 449 -4.27 15.59 -0.46
C VAL A 449 -5.61 15.33 -1.15
N GLN A 450 -6.25 16.34 -1.72
CA GLN A 450 -7.64 16.25 -2.18
C GLN A 450 -7.79 15.80 -3.65
N MET A 451 -6.77 15.96 -4.51
CA MET A 451 -6.86 15.51 -5.91
C MET A 451 -7.06 13.99 -6.06
N PRO A 452 -6.36 13.12 -5.32
CA PRO A 452 -6.64 11.68 -5.35
C PRO A 452 -8.08 11.35 -4.96
N TRP A 453 -8.62 12.01 -3.92
CA TRP A 453 -10.01 11.83 -3.49
C TRP A 453 -11.02 12.31 -4.54
N LEU A 454 -10.73 13.41 -5.23
CA LEU A 454 -11.55 13.91 -6.33
C LEU A 454 -11.61 12.89 -7.49
N ILE A 455 -10.45 12.39 -7.92
CA ILE A 455 -10.35 11.41 -9.01
C ILE A 455 -11.11 10.12 -8.66
N MET A 456 -10.90 9.61 -7.44
CA MET A 456 -11.61 8.43 -6.96
C MET A 456 -13.11 8.67 -6.88
N GLY A 457 -13.54 9.84 -6.38
CA GLY A 457 -14.95 10.23 -6.31
C GLY A 457 -15.63 10.24 -7.68
N VAL A 458 -14.99 10.83 -8.69
CA VAL A 458 -15.48 10.81 -10.09
C VAL A 458 -15.58 9.38 -10.63
N ALA A 459 -14.53 8.57 -10.44
CA ALA A 459 -14.51 7.19 -10.92
C ALA A 459 -15.62 6.35 -10.29
N PHE A 460 -15.79 6.44 -8.96
CA PHE A 460 -16.80 5.68 -8.22
C PHE A 460 -18.22 6.14 -8.56
N LEU A 461 -18.44 7.44 -8.77
CA LEU A 461 -19.72 7.96 -9.22
C LEU A 461 -20.06 7.48 -10.64
N ALA A 462 -19.08 7.48 -11.56
CA ALA A 462 -19.26 6.96 -12.92
C ALA A 462 -19.53 5.45 -12.92
N SER A 463 -18.78 4.67 -12.16
CA SER A 463 -19.00 3.22 -12.02
C SER A 463 -20.34 2.91 -11.34
N GLY A 464 -20.69 3.62 -10.27
CA GLY A 464 -21.95 3.45 -9.55
C GLY A 464 -23.17 3.76 -10.42
N THR A 465 -23.14 4.89 -11.15
CA THR A 465 -24.21 5.26 -12.09
C THR A 465 -24.33 4.27 -13.26
N TYR A 466 -23.20 3.74 -13.76
CA TYR A 466 -23.22 2.69 -14.77
C TYR A 466 -23.83 1.38 -14.25
N LEU A 467 -23.41 0.92 -13.07
CA LEU A 467 -23.92 -0.31 -12.44
C LEU A 467 -25.42 -0.20 -12.15
N TRP A 468 -25.87 0.95 -11.64
CA TRP A 468 -27.28 1.23 -11.38
C TRP A 468 -28.12 1.18 -12.67
N ARG A 469 -27.65 1.80 -13.76
CA ARG A 469 -28.35 1.80 -15.06
C ARG A 469 -28.44 0.43 -15.72
N LYS A 470 -27.53 -0.49 -15.40
CA LYS A 470 -27.47 -1.83 -16.00
C LYS A 470 -28.08 -2.93 -15.13
N ASP A 471 -28.59 -2.58 -13.95
CA ASP A 471 -29.04 -3.50 -12.91
C ASP A 471 -28.04 -4.65 -12.63
N ALA A 472 -26.75 -4.35 -12.84
CA ALA A 472 -25.68 -5.31 -12.66
C ALA A 472 -25.40 -5.45 -11.16
N LEU A 473 -25.30 -6.69 -10.66
CA LEU A 473 -25.05 -6.98 -9.24
C LEU A 473 -26.16 -6.47 -8.30
N GLY A 474 -27.42 -6.43 -8.76
CA GLY A 474 -28.61 -6.21 -7.93
C GLY A 474 -28.93 -4.75 -7.57
N GLY A 475 -28.41 -3.77 -8.33
CA GLY A 475 -28.76 -2.34 -8.24
C GLY A 475 -28.21 -1.61 -7.00
N TRP A 476 -28.21 -2.25 -5.82
CA TRP A 476 -27.74 -1.67 -4.56
C TRP A 476 -26.25 -1.33 -4.58
N MET A 477 -25.43 -2.10 -5.31
CA MET A 477 -24.02 -1.76 -5.51
C MET A 477 -23.83 -0.47 -6.30
N GLY A 478 -24.72 -0.17 -7.26
CA GLY A 478 -24.72 1.11 -7.96
C GLY A 478 -24.97 2.29 -7.00
N ILE A 479 -25.90 2.10 -6.05
CA ILE A 479 -26.21 3.09 -5.00
C ILE A 479 -25.01 3.26 -4.05
N LEU A 480 -24.39 2.16 -3.61
CA LEU A 480 -23.25 2.19 -2.68
C LEU A 480 -22.03 2.90 -3.29
N PHE A 481 -21.60 2.48 -4.48
CA PHE A 481 -20.46 3.09 -5.17
C PHE A 481 -20.78 4.52 -5.63
N GLY A 482 -22.00 4.78 -6.11
CA GLY A 482 -22.46 6.11 -6.49
C GLY A 482 -22.50 7.09 -5.31
N GLY A 483 -23.04 6.65 -4.17
CA GLY A 483 -23.13 7.45 -2.95
C GLY A 483 -21.77 7.77 -2.34
N LEU A 484 -20.89 6.77 -2.23
CA LEU A 484 -19.51 6.98 -1.77
C LEU A 484 -18.72 7.90 -2.72
N GLY A 485 -18.89 7.71 -4.03
CA GLY A 485 -18.29 8.56 -5.05
C GLY A 485 -18.74 10.02 -4.95
N LEU A 486 -20.05 10.25 -4.81
CA LEU A 486 -20.63 11.59 -4.64
C LEU A 486 -20.13 12.26 -3.36
N LEU A 487 -20.09 11.54 -2.24
CA LEU A 487 -19.60 12.09 -0.97
C LEU A 487 -18.14 12.52 -1.07
N ALA A 488 -17.26 11.66 -1.62
CA ALA A 488 -15.85 11.98 -1.84
C ALA A 488 -15.68 13.19 -2.78
N LEU A 489 -16.49 13.27 -3.85
CA LEU A 489 -16.51 14.40 -4.78
C LEU A 489 -16.89 15.72 -4.09
N VAL A 490 -17.99 15.73 -3.32
CA VAL A 490 -18.47 16.93 -2.62
C VAL A 490 -17.45 17.41 -1.59
N LEU A 491 -16.90 16.51 -0.77
CA LEU A 491 -15.91 16.87 0.24
C LEU A 491 -14.63 17.42 -0.40
N SER A 492 -14.12 16.77 -1.45
CA SER A 492 -12.92 17.25 -2.15
C SER A 492 -13.15 18.61 -2.80
N LEU A 493 -14.26 18.81 -3.52
CA LEU A 493 -14.61 20.11 -4.10
C LEU A 493 -14.77 21.19 -3.03
N TRP A 494 -15.35 20.88 -1.87
CA TRP A 494 -15.45 21.80 -0.75
C TRP A 494 -14.06 22.22 -0.25
N HIS A 495 -13.15 21.27 -0.02
CA HIS A 495 -11.79 21.58 0.45
C HIS A 495 -10.94 22.33 -0.59
N LEU A 496 -11.04 22.00 -1.89
CA LEU A 496 -10.35 22.73 -2.96
C LEU A 496 -10.94 24.13 -3.18
N GLY A 497 -12.26 24.26 -3.06
CA GLY A 497 -12.96 25.50 -3.31
C GLY A 497 -12.97 26.49 -2.15
N ASN A 498 -12.50 26.11 -0.96
CA ASN A 498 -12.57 26.95 0.24
C ASN A 498 -11.37 27.90 0.36
N ARG A 499 -11.60 29.21 0.27
CA ARG A 499 -10.63 30.26 0.61
C ARG A 499 -11.04 30.94 1.91
N ARG A 500 -10.06 31.26 2.75
CA ARG A 500 -10.27 32.03 3.98
C ARG A 500 -9.34 33.22 4.00
N LYS A 501 -9.90 34.40 4.25
CA LYS A 501 -9.15 35.62 4.48
C LYS A 501 -9.44 36.13 5.88
N VAL A 502 -8.39 36.35 6.66
CA VAL A 502 -8.50 36.89 8.01
C VAL A 502 -7.74 38.21 8.06
N THR A 503 -8.45 39.28 8.39
CA THR A 503 -7.87 40.61 8.61
C THR A 503 -7.87 40.89 10.10
N LEU A 504 -6.70 41.20 10.65
CA LEU A 504 -6.46 41.42 12.07
C LEU A 504 -6.14 42.90 12.30
N ASP A 505 -6.88 43.51 13.22
CA ASP A 505 -6.70 44.90 13.63
C ASP A 505 -6.49 44.93 15.14
N ARG A 506 -5.43 45.61 15.58
CA ARG A 506 -5.07 45.76 16.99
C ARG A 506 -6.19 46.42 17.82
N SER A 507 -6.97 47.31 17.20
CA SER A 507 -8.04 48.10 17.84
C SER A 507 -9.45 47.59 17.54
N GLN A 508 -9.67 46.93 16.40
CA GLN A 508 -11.00 46.52 15.93
C GLN A 508 -11.24 45.00 15.95
N GLY A 509 -10.29 44.22 16.46
CA GLY A 509 -10.38 42.76 16.58
C GLY A 509 -10.09 42.04 15.27
N ALA A 510 -10.82 40.98 14.96
CA ALA A 510 -10.59 40.14 13.77
C ALA A 510 -11.79 40.08 12.84
N THR A 511 -11.56 40.14 11.53
CA THR A 511 -12.59 39.88 10.51
C THR A 511 -12.22 38.64 9.73
N VAL A 512 -13.12 37.64 9.71
CA VAL A 512 -12.95 36.38 8.99
C VAL A 512 -13.92 36.33 7.83
N GLU A 513 -13.39 36.22 6.63
CA GLU A 513 -14.13 36.09 5.36
C GLU A 513 -13.91 34.70 4.77
N ARG A 514 -14.99 34.04 4.35
CA ARG A 514 -14.96 32.72 3.72
C ARG A 514 -15.57 32.78 2.34
N TRP A 515 -14.89 32.16 1.40
CA TRP A 515 -15.30 32.06 0.01
C TRP A 515 -15.30 30.59 -0.42
N LEU A 516 -16.30 30.19 -1.18
CA LEU A 516 -16.39 28.87 -1.79
C LEU A 516 -16.50 29.05 -3.30
N LEU A 517 -15.49 28.60 -4.06
CA LEU A 517 -15.45 28.68 -5.52
C LEU A 517 -15.75 30.09 -6.06
N GLY A 518 -15.22 31.13 -5.41
CA GLY A 518 -15.45 32.53 -5.80
C GLY A 518 -16.70 33.18 -5.20
N ILE A 519 -17.58 32.43 -4.55
CA ILE A 519 -18.81 32.95 -3.94
C ILE A 519 -18.56 33.24 -2.45
N PRO A 520 -18.90 34.44 -1.94
CA PRO A 520 -18.76 34.75 -0.51
C PRO A 520 -19.81 33.98 0.29
N VAL A 521 -19.38 33.07 1.15
CA VAL A 521 -20.27 32.22 1.97
C VAL A 521 -20.54 32.82 3.34
N GLY A 522 -19.62 33.64 3.85
CA GLY A 522 -19.84 34.32 5.12
C GLY A 522 -18.72 35.26 5.52
N ARG A 523 -19.11 36.31 6.23
CA ARG A 523 -18.23 37.28 6.86
C ARG A 523 -18.60 37.39 8.33
N ARG A 524 -17.64 37.16 9.22
CA ARG A 524 -17.82 37.30 10.67
C ARG A 524 -16.82 38.29 11.21
N ARG A 525 -17.30 39.25 11.98
CA ARG A 525 -16.47 40.22 12.68
C ARG A 525 -16.48 39.89 14.18
N TYR A 526 -15.29 39.76 14.74
CA TYR A 526 -15.05 39.55 16.16
C TYR A 526 -14.49 40.85 16.71
N ALA A 527 -15.39 41.71 17.24
CA ALA A 527 -15.03 43.01 17.82
C ALA A 527 -14.57 42.91 19.28
N GLN A 528 -14.71 41.73 19.90
CA GLN A 528 -14.25 41.47 21.27
C GLN A 528 -12.73 41.49 21.36
N MET A 529 -12.20 41.92 22.51
CA MET A 529 -10.78 41.86 22.81
C MET A 529 -10.31 40.40 22.76
N ILE A 530 -9.20 40.15 22.05
CA ILE A 530 -8.61 38.81 21.94
C ILE A 530 -7.60 38.65 23.07
N GLU A 531 -7.87 37.69 23.95
CA GLU A 531 -7.10 37.47 25.18
C GLU A 531 -5.81 36.70 24.86
N ARG A 532 -5.93 35.62 24.09
CA ARG A 532 -4.81 34.75 23.76
C ARG A 532 -4.94 34.04 22.41
N LEU A 533 -3.79 33.71 21.86
CA LEU A 533 -3.61 32.77 20.76
C LEU A 533 -3.29 31.38 21.31
N SER A 534 -3.71 30.34 20.60
CA SER A 534 -3.35 28.96 20.94
C SER A 534 -3.12 28.12 19.70
N LEU A 535 -2.23 27.15 19.79
CA LEU A 535 -2.08 26.10 18.79
C LEU A 535 -3.06 24.96 19.07
N TYR A 536 -3.70 24.46 18.01
CA TYR A 536 -4.58 23.30 18.10
C TYR A 536 -4.17 22.25 17.06
N ARG A 537 -3.85 21.04 17.53
CA ARG A 537 -3.57 19.89 16.68
C ARG A 537 -4.86 19.39 16.05
N SER A 538 -4.97 19.50 14.72
CA SER A 538 -6.19 19.15 13.99
C SER A 538 -6.30 17.67 13.70
N TYR A 539 -5.33 17.11 12.97
CA TYR A 539 -5.26 15.69 12.61
C TYR A 539 -3.81 15.32 12.26
N GLY A 540 -3.47 14.04 12.39
CA GLY A 540 -2.22 13.49 11.89
C GLY A 540 -2.40 12.95 10.46
N LEU A 541 -1.46 13.25 9.58
CA LEU A 541 -1.36 12.64 8.26
C LEU A 541 -0.31 11.52 8.33
N GLN A 542 -0.74 10.28 8.08
CA GLN A 542 0.16 9.13 8.01
C GLN A 542 0.01 8.49 6.62
N VAL A 543 1.06 8.60 5.81
CA VAL A 543 1.14 7.99 4.48
C VAL A 543 2.29 6.98 4.49
N SER A 544 2.04 5.78 3.98
CA SER A 544 3.06 4.72 3.96
C SER A 544 4.32 5.16 3.22
N GLY A 545 5.46 5.08 3.90
CA GLY A 545 6.75 5.47 3.33
C GLY A 545 6.97 6.99 3.20
N GLN A 546 6.16 7.80 3.88
CA GLN A 546 6.41 9.23 4.09
C GLN A 546 6.55 9.54 5.59
N ARG A 547 7.16 10.69 5.90
CA ARG A 547 7.24 11.23 7.25
C ARG A 547 5.81 11.50 7.77
N PRO A 548 5.42 10.97 8.95
CA PRO A 548 4.15 11.33 9.55
C PRO A 548 4.15 12.82 9.90
N GLU A 549 3.08 13.53 9.57
CA GLU A 549 2.99 14.97 9.76
C GLU A 549 1.78 15.33 10.63
N ASN A 550 1.99 16.19 11.62
CA ASN A 550 0.90 16.77 12.39
C ASN A 550 0.45 18.07 11.74
N ILE A 551 -0.87 18.16 11.50
CA ILE A 551 -1.49 19.35 10.96
C ILE A 551 -2.05 20.21 12.10
N TRP A 552 -1.64 21.47 12.12
CA TRP A 552 -1.95 22.44 13.16
C TRP A 552 -2.85 23.57 12.67
N GLN A 553 -3.55 24.18 13.63
CA GLN A 553 -4.37 25.37 13.46
C GLN A 553 -3.91 26.43 14.45
N VAL A 554 -3.86 27.68 14.01
CA VAL A 554 -3.72 28.84 14.90
C VAL A 554 -5.11 29.37 15.21
N ARG A 555 -5.48 29.42 16.49
CA ARG A 555 -6.79 29.89 16.96
C ARG A 555 -6.64 31.13 17.83
N ALA A 556 -7.64 32.00 17.76
CA ALA A 556 -7.79 33.16 18.65
C ALA A 556 -8.95 32.91 19.62
N HIS A 557 -8.73 33.27 20.89
CA HIS A 557 -9.72 33.20 21.97
C HIS A 557 -10.19 34.63 22.31
N PRO A 558 -11.42 35.01 21.93
CA PRO A 558 -12.00 36.29 22.33
C PRO A 558 -12.52 36.23 23.78
N LEU A 559 -12.50 37.39 24.45
CA LEU A 559 -13.02 37.54 25.81
C LEU A 559 -14.52 37.15 25.87
N GLY A 560 -14.85 36.09 26.62
CA GLY A 560 -16.22 35.62 26.80
C GLY A 560 -16.86 34.97 25.57
N GLY A 561 -16.08 34.61 24.54
CA GLY A 561 -16.58 34.03 23.29
C GLY A 561 -15.96 32.68 22.93
N LYS A 562 -16.51 32.02 21.90
CA LYS A 562 -15.95 30.77 21.36
C LYS A 562 -14.70 31.07 20.53
N ALA A 563 -13.67 30.24 20.69
CA ALA A 563 -12.46 30.32 19.89
C ALA A 563 -12.75 30.17 18.39
N PHE A 564 -12.03 30.93 17.55
CA PHE A 564 -12.14 30.84 16.10
C PHE A 564 -10.77 30.66 15.44
N VAL A 565 -10.78 30.09 14.23
CA VAL A 565 -9.57 29.70 13.52
C VAL A 565 -9.05 30.85 12.67
N LEU A 566 -7.81 31.28 12.93
CA LEU A 566 -7.09 32.28 12.14
C LEU A 566 -6.48 31.66 10.88
N ALA A 567 -5.75 30.56 11.06
CA ALA A 567 -5.14 29.78 10.00
C ALA A 567 -5.25 28.29 10.30
N ASP A 568 -5.39 27.48 9.25
CA ASP A 568 -5.47 26.02 9.33
C ASP A 568 -4.53 25.33 8.34
N SER A 569 -4.45 24.01 8.42
CA SER A 569 -3.71 23.18 7.46
C SER A 569 -2.19 23.40 7.47
N ILE A 570 -1.64 23.90 8.58
CA ILE A 570 -0.20 24.16 8.71
C ILE A 570 0.50 22.86 9.09
N SER A 571 1.48 22.43 8.30
CA SER A 571 2.24 21.21 8.59
C SER A 571 3.43 21.51 9.52
N GLY A 572 3.50 20.77 10.63
CA GLY A 572 4.54 20.90 11.64
C GLY A 572 4.22 21.93 12.74
N GLU A 573 4.62 21.62 13.97
CA GLU A 573 4.35 22.48 15.13
C GLU A 573 5.19 23.77 15.10
N GLU A 574 6.47 23.67 14.76
CA GLU A 574 7.38 24.82 14.71
C GLU A 574 6.92 25.87 13.68
N ALA A 575 6.42 25.44 12.52
CA ALA A 575 5.85 26.35 11.53
C ALA A 575 4.58 27.03 12.05
N ALA A 576 3.72 26.29 12.77
CA ALA A 576 2.53 26.87 13.38
C ALA A 576 2.88 27.84 14.52
N ARG A 577 3.90 27.53 15.31
CA ARG A 577 4.41 28.39 16.39
C ARG A 577 5.06 29.65 15.84
N LEU A 578 5.83 29.54 14.75
CA LEU A 578 6.39 30.69 14.04
C LEU A 578 5.27 31.63 13.56
N LEU A 579 4.25 31.09 12.88
CA LEU A 579 3.10 31.90 12.44
C LEU A 579 2.35 32.55 13.61
N MET A 580 2.15 31.81 14.71
CA MET A 580 1.52 32.36 15.92
C MET A 580 2.36 33.50 16.52
N SER A 581 3.69 33.34 16.56
CA SER A 581 4.60 34.37 17.04
C SER A 581 4.59 35.62 16.16
N ASP A 582 4.47 35.48 14.83
CA ASP A 582 4.32 36.60 13.90
C ASP A 582 3.02 37.35 14.16
N ILE A 583 1.92 36.61 14.33
CA ILE A 583 0.62 37.21 14.65
C ILE A 583 0.70 37.94 16.00
N ALA A 584 1.28 37.32 17.04
CA ALA A 584 1.44 37.93 18.36
C ALA A 584 2.30 39.20 18.30
N ARG A 585 3.42 39.19 17.57
CA ARG A 585 4.30 40.36 17.40
C ARG A 585 3.58 41.53 16.75
N HIS A 586 2.74 41.28 15.74
CA HIS A 586 2.03 42.34 15.02
C HIS A 586 0.77 42.83 15.73
N THR A 587 0.07 41.95 16.44
CA THR A 587 -1.21 42.29 17.11
C THR A 587 -1.04 42.69 18.57
N GLY A 588 0.04 42.28 19.22
CA GLY A 588 0.27 42.43 20.66
C GLY A 588 -0.52 41.43 21.52
N TRP A 589 -1.14 40.40 20.92
CA TRP A 589 -1.88 39.38 21.68
C TRP A 589 -0.94 38.37 22.34
N SER A 590 -1.37 37.82 23.48
CA SER A 590 -0.57 36.82 24.19
C SER A 590 -0.51 35.50 23.41
N ALA A 591 0.68 34.94 23.26
CA ALA A 591 0.89 33.63 22.67
C ALA A 591 0.82 32.57 23.79
N GLY A 592 -0.27 31.81 23.84
CA GLY A 592 -0.40 30.66 24.73
C GLY A 592 0.37 29.46 24.16
N THR A 593 1.02 28.71 25.04
CA THR A 593 1.67 27.42 24.72
C THR A 593 0.66 26.35 24.36
#